data_AF-A0A9X7UY51-F1
#
_entry.id   AF-A0A9X7UY51-F1
#
_cell.length_a   1.000
_cell.length_b   1.000
_cell.length_c   1.000
_cell.angle_alpha   90.00
_cell.angle_beta   90.00
_cell.angle_gamma   90.00
#
_symmetry.space_group_name_H-M   'P 1'
#
loop_
_entity.id
_entity.type
_entity.pdbx_description
1 polymer ?
#
loop_
_entity_poly.entity_id
_entity_poly.type
_entity_poly.pdbx_seq_one_letter_code
_entity_poly.pdbx_strand_id
1 'polypeptide(L)'
;MFPLRTLLLLALLVTGMTATAEVQTLIREYTYNASETDSKVSARKAALQQLQVLLIEEVGIQVQSTFSNTETLDKEAFSRTVQANYQTFAQALTRTRIIEERWDGEHFYIKAEVEVDPDGISQQMISLQQPPATDPCLAGREQAQKLLNLTPSPDKNTALIELAASAPIDSDCHDWQYSVLSNLSRSRYPAPGYRAWVFQQLQDGKPHELARLLPAAMALALRESELSKEEWQQSLSSLQRMEPDRVQPVLRVLSDATIAPARNEQVFRQPIGTLEQQWQQLLTQATAGNIATPALSRAQVAAQLITTGQYRQPELAAALFLREAENLEEVDSLVKPLLSIWRGQQEPYSLDSATGQAFRTLLQQLQQRSQTTEPLSDNSRRELYYLLVRLQRTEGDIAQQTLDRLLTDFPTLFAAIIAAQPVNEVEKNLWFIRYNLPDSPACRPVDCAQQLFSDDPQPAQQASQYLLAYGERASPAADNILRKLERISIDQSSTARTQIKRNLIQLLPQLQPADARAIPLLVGFLNDFDHEIPDHAAAALIALHKTAVVPMATLFGQQPTLVQRRMLKTFAGMPADDRLARFLKSVKPADQHMQFALEDALAVHQKAL
;
A
#
# COMPACT_ATOMS: atom_id res chain seq x y z
N MET A 1 56.27 79.48 -18.34
CA MET A 1 56.49 78.39 -19.30
C MET A 1 57.18 77.24 -18.58
N PHE A 2 56.40 76.35 -17.97
CA PHE A 2 56.91 75.04 -17.54
C PHE A 2 56.81 74.10 -18.75
N PRO A 3 57.87 73.33 -19.09
CA PRO A 3 57.86 72.55 -20.31
C PRO A 3 56.87 71.39 -20.19
N LEU A 4 56.02 71.27 -21.21
CA LEU A 4 54.98 70.26 -21.45
C LEU A 4 55.46 68.78 -21.29
N ARG A 5 56.77 68.56 -21.09
CA ARG A 5 57.39 67.25 -20.84
C ARG A 5 57.23 66.73 -19.40
N THR A 6 57.07 67.61 -18.40
CA THR A 6 56.85 67.16 -17.00
C THR A 6 55.40 66.77 -16.71
N LEU A 7 54.41 67.25 -17.50
CA LEU A 7 53.02 66.82 -17.37
C LEU A 7 52.77 65.44 -18.02
N LEU A 8 53.58 65.04 -19.01
CA LEU A 8 53.46 63.76 -19.69
C LEU A 8 54.08 62.59 -18.89
N LEU A 9 55.04 62.87 -18.01
CA LEU A 9 55.65 61.85 -17.14
C LEU A 9 54.85 61.59 -15.85
N LEU A 10 53.95 62.49 -15.45
CA LEU A 10 53.04 62.27 -14.32
C LEU A 10 51.73 61.58 -14.75
N ALA A 11 51.37 61.65 -16.04
CA ALA A 11 50.17 61.01 -16.60
C ALA A 11 50.40 59.54 -17.04
N LEU A 12 51.65 59.07 -17.11
CA LEU A 12 51.99 57.69 -17.47
C LEU A 12 52.25 56.75 -16.28
N LEU A 13 52.06 57.23 -15.05
CA LEU A 13 52.30 56.47 -13.81
C LEU A 13 51.03 56.06 -13.05
N VAL A 14 49.85 56.20 -13.65
CA VAL A 14 48.55 55.85 -13.00
C VAL A 14 47.85 54.65 -13.65
N THR A 15 48.40 54.05 -14.71
CA THR A 15 47.86 52.79 -15.27
C THR A 15 48.72 51.62 -14.85
N GLY A 16 48.44 51.07 -13.67
CA GLY A 16 49.10 49.86 -13.22
C GLY A 16 48.78 49.57 -11.78
N MET A 17 47.60 48.97 -11.55
CA MET A 17 47.27 48.00 -10.50
C MET A 17 45.76 48.02 -10.25
N THR A 18 44.98 47.56 -11.23
CA THR A 18 43.80 46.77 -10.86
C THR A 18 44.32 45.35 -10.66
N ALA A 19 44.63 45.00 -9.42
CA ALA A 19 44.77 43.61 -9.02
C ALA A 19 43.36 43.00 -9.09
N THR A 20 42.97 42.52 -10.27
CA THR A 20 41.86 41.57 -10.36
C THR A 20 42.44 40.23 -9.94
N ALA A 21 41.98 39.68 -8.82
CA ALA A 21 42.32 38.31 -8.46
C ALA A 21 41.96 37.38 -9.62
N GLU A 22 42.98 36.68 -10.11
CA GLU A 22 42.87 35.79 -11.24
C GLU A 22 42.16 34.52 -10.74
N VAL A 23 40.98 34.24 -11.30
CA VAL A 23 40.24 32.99 -11.03
C VAL A 23 41.16 31.81 -11.37
N GLN A 24 41.40 30.95 -10.41
CA GLN A 24 42.31 29.82 -10.58
C GLN A 24 41.55 28.62 -11.14
N THR A 25 41.96 28.13 -12.30
CA THR A 25 41.40 26.90 -12.90
C THR A 25 42.24 25.70 -12.50
N LEU A 26 41.65 24.76 -11.76
CA LEU A 26 42.32 23.58 -11.23
C LEU A 26 41.68 22.32 -11.78
N ILE A 27 42.50 21.41 -12.30
CA ILE A 27 42.07 20.06 -12.68
C ILE A 27 42.51 19.10 -11.58
N ARG A 28 41.55 18.40 -10.97
CA ARG A 28 41.80 17.42 -9.92
C ARG A 28 41.01 16.14 -10.16
N GLU A 29 41.56 15.06 -9.63
CA GLU A 29 40.92 13.75 -9.63
C GLU A 29 40.69 13.28 -8.20
N TYR A 30 39.60 12.53 -8.01
CA TYR A 30 39.24 11.95 -6.73
C TYR A 30 38.55 10.60 -6.95
N THR A 31 38.85 9.64 -6.09
CA THR A 31 38.17 8.35 -6.05
C THR A 31 37.42 8.24 -4.74
N TYR A 32 36.09 8.17 -4.83
CA TYR A 32 35.22 7.94 -3.69
C TYR A 32 34.98 6.44 -3.48
N ASN A 33 35.20 5.96 -2.26
CA ASN A 33 34.83 4.60 -1.86
C ASN A 33 33.36 4.63 -1.44
N ALA A 34 32.53 3.94 -2.21
CA ALA A 34 31.09 3.90 -2.00
C ALA A 34 30.73 2.94 -0.85
N SER A 35 29.69 3.29 -0.09
CA SER A 35 29.09 2.37 0.87
C SER A 35 28.21 1.33 0.17
N GLU A 36 27.86 0.25 0.86
CA GLU A 36 26.88 -0.74 0.36
C GLU A 36 25.51 -0.11 0.01
N THR A 37 25.20 1.06 0.56
CA THR A 37 23.95 1.78 0.31
C THR A 37 24.03 2.81 -0.82
N ASP A 38 25.22 3.03 -1.40
CA ASP A 38 25.41 4.04 -2.42
C ASP A 38 25.07 3.53 -3.83
N SER A 39 24.31 4.35 -4.54
CA SER A 39 24.07 4.20 -5.98
C SER A 39 25.13 4.99 -6.77
N LYS A 40 25.26 4.71 -8.08
CA LYS A 40 26.10 5.53 -8.98
C LYS A 40 25.83 7.03 -8.84
N VAL A 41 24.57 7.42 -8.63
CA VAL A 41 24.15 8.83 -8.51
C VAL A 41 24.54 9.44 -7.16
N SER A 42 24.34 8.72 -6.05
CA SER A 42 24.76 9.21 -4.72
C SER A 42 26.27 9.25 -4.60
N ALA A 43 26.96 8.22 -5.11
CA ALA A 43 28.43 8.16 -5.17
C ALA A 43 29.03 9.29 -6.02
N ARG A 44 28.42 9.61 -7.18
CA ARG A 44 28.83 10.76 -8.00
C ARG A 44 28.75 12.08 -7.26
N LYS A 45 27.64 12.31 -6.54
CA LYS A 45 27.41 13.53 -5.77
C LYS A 45 28.42 13.64 -4.61
N ALA A 46 28.66 12.53 -3.91
CA ALA A 46 29.62 12.46 -2.81
C ALA A 46 31.06 12.70 -3.31
N ALA A 47 31.46 12.04 -4.40
CA ALA A 47 32.78 12.20 -5.00
C ALA A 47 33.05 13.65 -5.42
N LEU A 48 32.06 14.31 -6.04
CA LEU A 48 32.19 15.70 -6.46
C LEU A 48 32.31 16.65 -5.27
N GLN A 49 31.49 16.45 -4.23
CA GLN A 49 31.54 17.27 -3.01
C GLN A 49 32.90 17.13 -2.31
N GLN A 50 33.45 15.91 -2.18
CA GLN A 50 34.75 15.69 -1.55
C GLN A 50 35.89 16.31 -2.37
N LEU A 51 35.85 16.19 -3.70
CA LEU A 51 36.80 16.87 -4.59
C LEU A 51 36.77 18.39 -4.40
N GLN A 52 35.58 18.97 -4.29
CA GLN A 52 35.39 20.41 -4.09
C GLN A 52 35.87 20.88 -2.70
N VAL A 53 35.63 20.09 -1.64
CA VAL A 53 36.17 20.34 -0.29
C VAL A 53 37.70 20.39 -0.33
N LEU A 54 38.35 19.38 -0.92
CA LEU A 54 39.80 19.31 -1.02
C LEU A 54 40.39 20.50 -1.79
N LEU A 55 39.72 20.94 -2.84
CA LEU A 55 40.11 22.11 -3.62
C LEU A 55 39.99 23.43 -2.83
N ILE A 56 38.90 23.61 -2.09
CA ILE A 56 38.71 24.76 -1.20
C ILE A 56 39.78 24.74 -0.10
N GLU A 57 40.11 23.58 0.44
CA GLU A 57 41.18 23.44 1.43
C GLU A 57 42.55 23.80 0.83
N GLU A 58 42.86 23.30 -0.37
CA GLU A 58 44.11 23.58 -1.08
C GLU A 58 44.29 25.08 -1.35
N VAL A 59 43.29 25.72 -1.96
CA VAL A 59 43.33 27.15 -2.27
C VAL A 59 43.24 27.99 -0.99
N GLY A 60 42.41 27.60 -0.04
CA GLY A 60 42.25 28.31 1.23
C GLY A 60 43.52 28.34 2.07
N ILE A 61 44.32 27.26 2.07
CA ILE A 61 45.65 27.25 2.71
C ILE A 61 46.61 28.20 1.98
N GLN A 62 46.56 28.25 0.65
CA GLN A 62 47.38 29.16 -0.14
C GLN A 62 47.02 30.63 0.15
N VAL A 63 45.73 30.95 0.23
CA VAL A 63 45.24 32.28 0.57
C VAL A 63 45.59 32.65 2.02
N GLN A 64 45.48 31.71 2.98
CA GLN A 64 45.90 31.94 4.36
C GLN A 64 47.37 32.33 4.47
N SER A 65 48.23 31.70 3.67
CA SER A 65 49.67 32.00 3.66
C SER A 65 50.00 33.43 3.18
N THR A 66 49.07 34.09 2.49
CA THR A 66 49.23 35.48 2.01
C THR A 66 48.74 36.56 2.98
N PHE A 67 48.00 36.21 4.03
CA PHE A 67 47.57 37.17 5.06
C PHE A 67 48.70 37.45 6.05
N SER A 68 49.41 38.56 5.87
CA SER A 68 50.65 38.86 6.59
C SER A 68 50.50 39.22 8.08
N ASN A 69 49.32 39.18 8.73
CA ASN A 69 49.19 39.61 10.14
C ASN A 69 47.94 39.12 10.93
N THR A 70 47.28 38.03 10.52
CA THR A 70 46.15 37.45 11.30
C THR A 70 46.43 35.99 11.63
N GLU A 71 46.05 35.56 12.84
CA GLU A 71 46.23 34.17 13.31
C GLU A 71 45.84 33.18 12.21
N THR A 72 46.86 32.48 11.68
CA THR A 72 46.66 31.39 10.73
C THR A 72 45.88 30.29 11.44
N LEU A 73 44.69 29.95 10.94
CA LEU A 73 43.96 28.79 11.43
C LEU A 73 44.86 27.56 11.28
N ASP A 74 44.95 26.75 12.33
CA ASP A 74 45.59 25.44 12.23
C ASP A 74 44.96 24.65 11.07
N LYS A 75 45.77 23.91 10.30
CA LYS A 75 45.33 23.21 9.09
C LYS A 75 44.16 22.26 9.36
N GLU A 76 44.18 21.60 10.52
CA GLU A 76 43.07 20.75 10.97
C GLU A 76 41.83 21.55 11.36
N ALA A 77 41.99 22.71 11.99
CA ALA A 77 40.88 23.60 12.33
C ALA A 77 40.22 24.17 11.07
N PHE A 78 41.02 24.56 10.07
CA PHE A 78 40.50 25.05 8.79
C PHE A 78 39.74 23.96 8.03
N SER A 79 40.30 22.74 7.92
CA SER A 79 39.61 21.61 7.28
C SER A 79 38.26 21.31 7.97
N ARG A 80 38.22 21.28 9.31
CA ARG A 80 36.96 21.13 10.07
C ARG A 80 35.95 22.25 9.76
N THR A 81 36.41 23.49 9.68
CA THR A 81 35.55 24.64 9.36
C THR A 81 35.01 24.59 7.93
N VAL A 82 35.83 24.20 6.96
CA VAL A 82 35.41 24.02 5.55
C VAL A 82 34.38 22.90 5.44
N GLN A 83 34.59 21.77 6.12
CA GLN A 83 33.63 20.67 6.12
C GLN A 83 32.29 21.07 6.75
N ALA A 84 32.32 21.79 7.88
CA ALA A 84 31.11 22.24 8.56
C ALA A 84 30.33 23.32 7.76
N ASN A 85 31.03 24.16 7.00
CA ASN A 85 30.46 25.30 6.28
C ASN A 85 30.59 25.17 4.76
N TYR A 86 30.61 23.95 4.25
CA TYR A 86 30.90 23.65 2.84
C TYR A 86 30.05 24.48 1.86
N GLN A 87 28.76 24.63 2.12
CA GLN A 87 27.85 25.40 1.26
C GLN A 87 28.22 26.87 1.15
N THR A 88 28.78 27.46 2.20
CA THR A 88 29.24 28.85 2.23
C THR A 88 30.49 29.00 1.36
N PHE A 89 31.47 28.10 1.52
CA PHE A 89 32.70 28.14 0.74
C PHE A 89 32.50 27.73 -0.73
N ALA A 90 31.56 26.83 -1.02
CA ALA A 90 31.26 26.39 -2.38
C ALA A 90 30.78 27.53 -3.29
N GLN A 91 30.32 28.66 -2.73
CA GLN A 91 29.97 29.87 -3.49
C GLN A 91 31.17 30.51 -4.18
N ALA A 92 32.39 30.27 -3.68
CA ALA A 92 33.64 30.71 -4.31
C ALA A 92 34.08 29.78 -5.46
N LEU A 93 33.37 28.68 -5.70
CA LEU A 93 33.58 27.82 -6.86
C LEU A 93 32.71 28.35 -8.02
N THR A 94 33.31 29.14 -8.90
CA THR A 94 32.59 29.86 -9.96
C THR A 94 32.16 28.95 -11.10
N ARG A 95 32.89 27.84 -11.32
CA ARG A 95 32.55 26.84 -12.34
C ARG A 95 33.09 25.46 -11.99
N THR A 96 32.35 24.42 -12.35
CA THR A 96 32.80 23.03 -12.21
C THR A 96 32.40 22.24 -13.46
N ARG A 97 33.37 21.61 -14.11
CA ARG A 97 33.18 20.77 -15.30
C ARG A 97 33.81 19.41 -15.11
N ILE A 98 33.00 18.36 -15.16
CA ILE A 98 33.48 16.97 -15.11
C ILE A 98 34.09 16.61 -16.46
N ILE A 99 35.37 16.22 -16.45
CA ILE A 99 36.14 15.82 -17.63
C ILE A 99 36.02 14.30 -17.85
N GLU A 100 36.09 13.54 -16.77
CA GLU A 100 36.04 12.07 -16.81
C GLU A 100 35.34 11.53 -15.56
N GLU A 101 34.55 10.46 -15.71
CA GLU A 101 33.99 9.69 -14.60
C GLU A 101 34.01 8.19 -14.91
N ARG A 102 34.31 7.37 -13.89
CA ARG A 102 34.27 5.90 -13.96
C ARG A 102 33.64 5.34 -12.67
N TRP A 103 32.83 4.30 -12.82
CA TRP A 103 32.13 3.63 -11.72
C TRP A 103 32.21 2.12 -11.91
N ASP A 104 32.69 1.39 -10.90
CA ASP A 104 32.88 -0.06 -10.94
C ASP A 104 31.97 -0.84 -9.97
N GLY A 105 31.15 -0.15 -9.17
CA GLY A 105 30.28 -0.76 -8.15
C GLY A 105 30.75 -0.54 -6.73
N GLU A 106 32.03 -0.21 -6.52
CA GLU A 106 32.66 0.01 -5.21
C GLU A 106 33.38 1.37 -5.15
N HIS A 107 33.96 1.82 -6.27
CA HIS A 107 34.76 3.03 -6.40
C HIS A 107 34.19 3.95 -7.48
N PHE A 108 33.98 5.22 -7.13
CA PHE A 108 33.58 6.27 -8.06
C PHE A 108 34.77 7.20 -8.31
N TYR A 109 35.41 7.04 -9.47
CA TYR A 109 36.47 7.93 -9.93
C TYR A 109 35.87 9.13 -10.68
N ILE A 110 36.33 10.33 -10.34
CA ILE A 110 35.97 11.58 -11.00
C ILE A 110 37.21 12.41 -11.26
N LYS A 111 37.28 13.00 -12.46
CA LYS A 111 38.24 14.05 -12.81
C LYS A 111 37.46 15.29 -13.24
N ALA A 112 37.66 16.41 -12.56
CA ALA A 112 36.96 17.64 -12.86
C ALA A 112 37.91 18.84 -12.94
N GLU A 113 37.53 19.78 -13.79
CA GLU A 113 38.06 21.13 -13.89
C GLU A 113 37.18 22.05 -13.07
N VAL A 114 37.77 22.77 -12.11
CA VAL A 114 37.07 23.65 -11.20
C VAL A 114 37.73 25.02 -11.22
N GLU A 115 36.93 26.04 -11.47
CA GLU A 115 37.33 27.44 -11.36
C GLU A 115 37.04 27.91 -9.93
N VAL A 116 38.08 28.40 -9.25
CA VAL A 116 38.04 28.83 -7.85
C VAL A 116 38.40 30.31 -7.78
N ASP A 117 37.57 31.11 -7.11
CA ASP A 117 37.83 32.50 -6.76
C ASP A 117 38.52 32.61 -5.39
N PRO A 118 39.83 32.91 -5.32
CA PRO A 118 40.55 33.00 -4.05
C PRO A 118 40.08 34.16 -3.15
N ASP A 119 39.58 35.25 -3.74
CA ASP A 119 39.02 36.38 -2.99
C ASP A 119 37.67 36.00 -2.39
N GLY A 120 36.86 35.23 -3.12
CA GLY A 120 35.64 34.62 -2.61
C GLY A 120 35.90 33.75 -1.38
N ILE A 121 36.92 32.88 -1.41
CA ILE A 121 37.31 32.05 -0.25
C ILE A 121 37.74 32.93 0.93
N SER A 122 38.53 33.98 0.67
CA SER A 122 38.97 34.96 1.68
C SER A 122 37.80 35.65 2.39
N GLN A 123 36.83 36.12 1.62
CA GLN A 123 35.66 36.82 2.15
C GLN A 123 34.81 35.91 3.03
N GLN A 124 34.65 34.64 2.64
CA GLN A 124 33.94 33.66 3.47
C GLN A 124 34.70 33.30 4.75
N MET A 125 36.04 33.34 4.73
CA MET A 125 36.81 33.17 5.96
C MET A 125 36.58 34.34 6.94
N ILE A 126 36.56 35.58 6.44
CA ILE A 126 36.33 36.78 7.26
C ILE A 126 34.91 36.79 7.83
N SER A 127 33.91 36.36 7.05
CA SER A 127 32.51 36.30 7.52
C SER A 127 32.31 35.28 8.65
N LEU A 128 33.13 34.22 8.71
CA LEU A 128 33.10 33.22 9.77
C LEU A 128 33.86 33.63 11.05
N GLN A 129 34.70 34.68 10.99
CA GLN A 129 35.41 35.24 12.15
C GLN A 129 34.64 36.36 12.87
N GLN A 130 33.57 36.87 12.27
CA GLN A 130 32.66 37.79 12.95
C GLN A 130 31.68 36.98 13.82
N PRO A 131 31.43 37.37 15.09
CA PRO A 131 30.41 36.72 15.89
C PRO A 131 29.07 36.80 15.15
N PRO A 132 28.26 35.73 15.13
CA PRO A 132 26.97 35.78 14.46
C PRO A 132 26.18 36.93 15.05
N ALA A 133 25.52 37.72 14.20
CA ALA A 133 24.51 38.66 14.65
C ALA A 133 23.61 37.92 15.65
N THR A 134 23.43 38.47 16.86
CA THR A 134 22.54 37.91 17.88
C THR A 134 21.20 37.61 17.24
N ASP A 135 20.90 36.34 16.99
CA ASP A 135 19.61 35.94 16.43
C ASP A 135 18.54 36.38 17.44
N PRO A 136 17.68 37.35 17.10
CA PRO A 136 16.68 37.88 18.02
C PRO A 136 15.66 36.80 18.45
N CYS A 137 15.64 35.65 17.74
CA CYS A 137 14.75 34.53 17.98
C CYS A 137 15.30 33.49 18.98
N LEU A 138 16.61 33.54 19.29
CA LEU A 138 17.25 32.54 20.16
C LEU A 138 16.71 32.56 21.59
N ALA A 139 16.51 33.75 22.17
CA ALA A 139 16.14 33.89 23.58
C ALA A 139 14.81 33.17 23.90
N GLY A 140 13.81 33.32 23.02
CA GLY A 140 12.53 32.63 23.16
C GLY A 140 12.67 31.11 23.01
N ARG A 141 13.45 30.64 22.04
CA ARG A 141 13.72 29.21 21.81
C ARG A 141 14.42 28.55 23.00
N GLU A 142 15.48 29.16 23.52
CA GLU A 142 16.23 28.63 24.66
C GLU A 142 15.37 28.56 25.92
N GLN A 143 14.59 29.63 26.17
CA GLN A 143 13.67 29.66 27.30
C GLN A 143 12.55 28.62 27.16
N ALA A 144 11.97 28.47 25.96
CA ALA A 144 10.99 27.43 25.68
C ALA A 144 11.57 26.04 25.91
N GLN A 145 12.77 25.76 25.39
CA GLN A 145 13.45 24.49 25.56
C GLN A 145 13.69 24.17 27.04
N LYS A 146 14.17 25.15 27.81
CA LYS A 146 14.39 25.01 29.25
C LYS A 146 13.09 24.64 29.98
N LEU A 147 11.99 25.36 29.71
CA LEU A 147 10.69 25.08 30.32
C LEU A 147 10.12 23.72 29.89
N LEU A 148 10.23 23.38 28.60
CA LEU A 148 9.73 22.12 28.05
C LEU A 148 10.43 20.89 28.65
N ASN A 149 11.69 21.01 29.07
CA ASN A 149 12.46 19.97 29.74
C ASN A 149 12.09 19.76 31.22
N LEU A 150 11.28 20.65 31.83
CA LEU A 150 10.83 20.47 33.21
C LEU A 150 9.81 19.34 33.32
N THR A 151 9.74 18.72 34.50
CA THR A 151 8.70 17.73 34.83
C THR A 151 7.30 18.35 34.69
N PRO A 152 6.29 17.64 34.17
CA PRO A 152 4.92 18.15 34.08
C PRO A 152 4.39 18.62 35.45
N SER A 153 3.97 19.89 35.54
CA SER A 153 3.37 20.50 36.74
C SER A 153 2.46 21.68 36.35
N PRO A 154 1.57 22.15 37.25
CA PRO A 154 0.82 23.38 37.03
C PRO A 154 1.74 24.59 36.78
N ASP A 155 2.82 24.74 37.57
CA ASP A 155 3.76 25.85 37.45
C ASP A 155 4.48 25.87 36.10
N LYS A 156 4.84 24.69 35.57
CA LYS A 156 5.40 24.55 34.23
C LYS A 156 4.41 25.08 33.18
N ASN A 157 3.13 24.68 33.27
CA ASN A 157 2.12 25.14 32.33
C ASN A 157 1.96 26.67 32.42
N THR A 158 1.89 27.25 33.63
CA THR A 158 1.81 28.70 33.81
C THR A 158 2.99 29.42 33.17
N ALA A 159 4.22 28.98 33.42
CA ALA A 159 5.41 29.58 32.83
C ALA A 159 5.46 29.45 31.29
N LEU A 160 5.00 28.32 30.74
CA LEU A 160 4.88 28.12 29.30
C LEU A 160 3.84 29.05 28.67
N ILE A 161 2.72 29.30 29.35
CA ILE A 161 1.68 30.24 28.89
C ILE A 161 2.19 31.68 28.94
N GLU A 162 2.87 32.07 30.01
CA GLU A 162 3.50 33.40 30.12
C GLU A 162 4.53 33.63 29.02
N LEU A 163 5.37 32.64 28.73
CA LEU A 163 6.30 32.69 27.62
C LEU A 163 5.55 32.80 26.29
N ALA A 164 4.52 31.97 26.07
CA ALA A 164 3.74 32.00 24.85
C ALA A 164 3.10 33.37 24.62
N ALA A 165 2.60 34.04 25.67
CA ALA A 165 2.01 35.37 25.58
C ALA A 165 3.00 36.48 25.22
N SER A 166 4.31 36.23 25.30
CA SER A 166 5.34 37.24 24.99
C SER A 166 5.60 37.42 23.50
N ALA A 167 5.09 36.52 22.64
CA ALA A 167 5.33 36.53 21.20
C ALA A 167 4.14 35.96 20.40
N PRO A 168 3.93 36.37 19.14
CA PRO A 168 2.94 35.72 18.28
C PRO A 168 3.35 34.28 17.93
N ILE A 169 2.42 33.52 17.38
CA ILE A 169 2.74 32.22 16.77
C ILE A 169 3.10 32.43 15.30
N ASP A 170 4.35 32.19 14.95
CA ASP A 170 4.84 32.24 13.56
C ASP A 170 5.84 31.11 13.30
N SER A 171 6.12 30.84 12.02
CA SER A 171 7.10 29.84 11.60
C SER A 171 8.53 30.36 11.44
N ASP A 172 8.74 31.66 11.65
CA ASP A 172 10.01 32.33 11.34
C ASP A 172 10.89 32.38 12.61
N CYS A 173 10.45 33.15 13.60
CA CYS A 173 11.17 33.46 14.81
C CYS A 173 10.65 32.68 16.02
N HIS A 174 9.34 32.39 16.05
CA HIS A 174 8.67 31.83 17.21
C HIS A 174 8.13 30.41 16.98
N ASP A 175 8.79 29.62 16.15
CA ASP A 175 8.42 28.23 15.85
C ASP A 175 8.35 27.32 17.10
N TRP A 176 9.09 27.67 18.15
CA TRP A 176 9.01 27.03 19.47
C TRP A 176 7.60 27.05 20.06
N GLN A 177 6.74 28.00 19.67
CA GLN A 177 5.35 28.09 20.08
C GLN A 177 4.56 26.82 19.72
N TYR A 178 4.87 26.17 18.58
CA TYR A 178 4.22 24.91 18.21
C TYR A 178 4.61 23.76 19.16
N SER A 179 5.83 23.78 19.69
CA SER A 179 6.27 22.83 20.72
C SER A 179 5.58 23.08 22.05
N VAL A 180 5.39 24.35 22.42
CA VAL A 180 4.62 24.75 23.61
C VAL A 180 3.16 24.31 23.49
N LEU A 181 2.50 24.61 22.36
CA LEU A 181 1.14 24.19 22.06
C LEU A 181 0.99 22.66 22.09
N SER A 182 1.92 21.92 21.48
CA SER A 182 1.90 20.46 21.54
C SER A 182 2.13 19.91 22.95
N ASN A 183 2.91 20.60 23.80
CA ASN A 183 3.14 20.18 25.18
C ASN A 183 1.89 20.42 26.04
N LEU A 184 1.34 21.63 25.98
CA LEU A 184 0.16 22.03 26.74
C LEU A 184 -1.06 21.21 26.35
N SER A 185 -1.27 20.96 25.05
CA SER A 185 -2.35 20.10 24.56
C SER A 185 -2.27 18.64 25.02
N ARG A 186 -1.11 18.18 25.50
CA ARG A 186 -0.92 16.82 26.06
C ARG A 186 -0.76 16.80 27.59
N SER A 187 -0.66 17.96 28.22
CA SER A 187 -0.50 18.08 29.68
C SER A 187 -1.76 17.63 30.41
N ARG A 188 -1.61 16.95 31.55
CA ARG A 188 -2.73 16.61 32.44
C ARG A 188 -3.13 17.75 33.38
N TYR A 189 -2.34 18.82 33.40
CA TYR A 189 -2.56 20.00 34.21
C TYR A 189 -3.31 21.05 33.40
N PRO A 190 -4.17 21.85 34.03
CA PRO A 190 -4.93 22.88 33.33
C PRO A 190 -4.00 23.94 32.71
N ALA A 191 -4.46 24.56 31.64
CA ALA A 191 -3.82 25.71 31.00
C ALA A 191 -4.84 26.85 30.83
N PRO A 192 -5.26 27.51 31.94
CA PRO A 192 -6.37 28.45 31.91
C PRO A 192 -6.09 29.62 30.95
N GLY A 193 -7.09 29.98 30.15
CA GLY A 193 -7.00 31.09 29.18
C GLY A 193 -6.16 30.82 27.94
N TYR A 194 -5.31 29.77 27.93
CA TYR A 194 -4.45 29.48 26.80
C TYR A 194 -5.24 29.09 25.55
N ARG A 195 -6.30 28.28 25.69
CA ARG A 195 -7.22 27.94 24.59
C ARG A 195 -7.75 29.18 23.88
N ALA A 196 -8.30 30.14 24.63
CA ALA A 196 -8.84 31.37 24.07
C ALA A 196 -7.76 32.21 23.38
N TRP A 197 -6.56 32.29 23.96
CA TRP A 197 -5.42 33.00 23.36
C TRP A 197 -4.98 32.36 22.03
N VAL A 198 -4.86 31.03 21.96
CA VAL A 198 -4.50 30.31 20.73
C VAL A 198 -5.52 30.57 19.62
N PHE A 199 -6.81 30.57 19.94
CA PHE A 199 -7.87 30.87 18.97
C PHE A 199 -7.83 32.32 18.47
N GLN A 200 -7.43 33.28 19.29
CA GLN A 200 -7.18 34.66 18.84
C GLN A 200 -6.05 34.73 17.80
N GLN A 201 -4.97 33.95 17.97
CA GLN A 201 -3.86 33.92 17.01
C GLN A 201 -4.26 33.46 15.61
N LEU A 202 -5.38 32.72 15.47
CA LEU A 202 -5.87 32.28 14.16
C LEU A 202 -6.26 33.45 13.25
N GLN A 203 -6.71 34.57 13.81
CA GLN A 203 -7.23 35.70 13.02
C GLN A 203 -6.15 36.33 12.14
N ASP A 204 -4.94 36.45 12.68
CA ASP A 204 -3.81 37.13 12.03
C ASP A 204 -2.83 36.16 11.34
N GLY A 205 -3.00 34.84 11.54
CA GLY A 205 -2.08 33.84 11.01
C GLY A 205 -2.04 33.78 9.48
N LYS A 206 -0.83 33.66 8.91
CA LYS A 206 -0.62 33.51 7.47
C LYS A 206 -1.07 32.11 6.99
N PRO A 207 -1.44 31.93 5.71
CA PRO A 207 -1.93 30.64 5.19
C PRO A 207 -1.09 29.40 5.56
N HIS A 208 0.24 29.50 5.47
CA HIS A 208 1.16 28.40 5.80
C HIS A 208 1.28 28.13 7.32
N GLU A 209 1.07 29.16 8.16
CA GLU A 209 1.03 29.02 9.62
C GLU A 209 -0.27 28.34 10.06
N LEU A 210 -1.40 28.73 9.47
CA LEU A 210 -2.72 28.13 9.74
C LEU A 210 -2.75 26.63 9.52
N ALA A 211 -1.99 26.13 8.54
CA ALA A 211 -1.86 24.70 8.25
C ALA A 211 -1.35 23.87 9.44
N ARG A 212 -0.57 24.47 10.34
CA ARG A 212 -0.11 23.85 11.59
C ARG A 212 -0.94 24.31 12.79
N LEU A 213 -1.27 25.60 12.83
CA LEU A 213 -1.89 26.23 13.99
C LEU A 213 -3.34 25.79 14.19
N LEU A 214 -4.18 25.82 13.15
CA LEU A 214 -5.60 25.47 13.26
C LEU A 214 -5.84 24.04 13.78
N PRO A 215 -5.27 22.97 13.17
CA PRO A 215 -5.50 21.62 13.67
C PRO A 215 -4.98 21.45 15.11
N ALA A 216 -3.89 22.13 15.48
CA ALA A 216 -3.36 22.09 16.84
C ALA A 216 -4.25 22.84 17.85
N ALA A 217 -4.82 23.99 17.47
CA ALA A 217 -5.79 24.74 18.26
C ALA A 217 -7.06 23.93 18.51
N MET A 218 -7.59 23.29 17.46
CA MET A 218 -8.77 22.44 17.58
C MET A 218 -8.49 21.20 18.43
N ALA A 219 -7.31 20.58 18.29
CA ALA A 219 -6.93 19.41 19.09
C ALA A 219 -6.79 19.77 20.58
N LEU A 220 -6.25 20.96 20.89
CA LEU A 220 -6.22 21.50 22.25
C LEU A 220 -7.64 21.65 22.81
N ALA A 221 -8.51 22.36 22.09
CA ALA A 221 -9.87 22.64 22.54
C ALA A 221 -10.71 21.36 22.72
N LEU A 222 -10.71 20.48 21.71
CA LEU A 222 -11.48 19.23 21.71
C LEU A 222 -10.97 18.18 22.69
N ARG A 223 -9.85 18.41 23.37
CA ARG A 223 -9.44 17.59 24.52
C ARG A 223 -10.20 17.99 25.79
N GLU A 224 -10.60 19.26 25.88
CA GLU A 224 -11.25 19.85 27.05
C GLU A 224 -12.78 19.82 26.93
N SER A 225 -13.33 20.30 25.82
CA SER A 225 -14.78 20.38 25.58
C SER A 225 -15.11 20.59 24.10
N GLU A 226 -16.40 20.64 23.75
CA GLU A 226 -16.84 21.07 22.42
C GLU A 226 -16.31 22.47 22.08
N LEU A 227 -16.13 22.72 20.78
CA LEU A 227 -15.85 24.06 20.27
C LEU A 227 -17.04 24.97 20.56
N SER A 228 -16.78 26.18 21.05
CA SER A 228 -17.81 27.20 21.14
C SER A 228 -18.24 27.64 19.73
N LYS A 229 -19.37 28.36 19.65
CA LYS A 229 -19.84 28.92 18.37
C LYS A 229 -18.79 29.86 17.78
N GLU A 230 -18.16 30.68 18.61
CA GLU A 230 -17.13 31.65 18.22
C GLU A 230 -15.87 30.94 17.72
N GLU A 231 -15.40 29.92 18.44
CA GLU A 231 -14.24 29.11 18.05
C GLU A 231 -14.47 28.39 16.72
N TRP A 232 -15.68 27.86 16.52
CA TRP A 232 -16.06 27.22 15.27
C TRP A 232 -16.10 28.22 14.10
N GLN A 233 -16.66 29.43 14.29
CA GLN A 233 -16.65 30.46 13.25
C GLN A 233 -15.23 30.92 12.91
N GLN A 234 -14.35 31.06 13.90
CA GLN A 234 -12.93 31.37 13.67
C GLN A 234 -12.21 30.24 12.92
N SER A 235 -12.56 28.98 13.20
CA SER A 235 -12.04 27.82 12.48
C SER A 235 -12.47 27.83 11.01
N LEU A 236 -13.73 28.15 10.71
CA LEU A 236 -14.23 28.28 9.33
C LEU A 236 -13.53 29.42 8.58
N SER A 237 -13.39 30.59 9.20
CA SER A 237 -12.66 31.74 8.62
C SER A 237 -11.19 31.41 8.34
N SER A 238 -10.57 30.60 9.21
CA SER A 238 -9.20 30.12 9.01
C SER A 238 -9.11 29.12 7.87
N LEU A 239 -10.03 28.15 7.79
CA LEU A 239 -10.11 27.18 6.69
C LEU A 239 -10.24 27.85 5.33
N GLN A 240 -10.99 28.95 5.21
CA GLN A 240 -11.12 29.70 3.95
C GLN A 240 -9.78 30.21 3.42
N ARG A 241 -8.85 30.58 4.31
CA ARG A 241 -7.55 31.16 3.96
C ARG A 241 -6.43 30.12 3.79
N MET A 242 -6.72 28.84 4.05
CA MET A 242 -5.73 27.76 3.97
C MET A 242 -5.54 27.26 2.54
N GLU A 243 -4.37 26.67 2.28
CA GLU A 243 -4.14 25.94 1.03
C GLU A 243 -4.94 24.61 0.99
N PRO A 244 -5.44 24.18 -0.18
CA PRO A 244 -6.27 22.98 -0.33
C PRO A 244 -5.69 21.69 0.26
N ASP A 245 -4.38 21.46 0.10
CA ASP A 245 -3.65 20.28 0.60
C ASP A 245 -3.52 20.28 2.14
N ARG A 246 -3.83 21.40 2.80
CA ARG A 246 -3.72 21.58 4.25
C ARG A 246 -5.05 21.46 4.99
N VAL A 247 -6.16 21.27 4.29
CA VAL A 247 -7.48 21.10 4.92
C VAL A 247 -7.62 19.74 5.61
N GLN A 248 -7.11 18.67 5.03
CA GLN A 248 -7.30 17.30 5.52
C GLN A 248 -6.86 17.09 7.00
N PRO A 249 -5.71 17.61 7.48
CA PRO A 249 -5.35 17.54 8.90
C PRO A 249 -6.40 18.11 9.86
N VAL A 250 -7.12 19.16 9.46
CA VAL A 250 -8.18 19.79 10.27
C VAL A 250 -9.38 18.87 10.37
N LEU A 251 -9.80 18.29 9.23
CA LEU A 251 -10.89 17.32 9.19
C LEU A 251 -10.59 16.11 10.08
N ARG A 252 -9.32 15.67 10.10
CA ARG A 252 -8.88 14.53 10.92
C ARG A 252 -9.01 14.79 12.40
N VAL A 253 -8.65 15.99 12.86
CA VAL A 253 -8.78 16.38 14.27
C VAL A 253 -10.25 16.33 14.72
N LEU A 254 -11.19 16.81 13.89
CA LEU A 254 -12.62 16.71 14.17
C LEU A 254 -13.09 15.26 14.31
N SER A 255 -12.66 14.38 13.40
CA SER A 255 -13.00 12.96 13.47
C SER A 255 -12.36 12.25 14.66
N ASP A 256 -11.09 12.52 14.97
CA ASP A 256 -10.37 11.91 16.10
C ASP A 256 -10.99 12.27 17.46
N ALA A 257 -11.59 13.46 17.59
CA ALA A 257 -12.21 13.93 18.85
C ALA A 257 -13.45 13.12 19.29
N THR A 258 -13.98 12.25 18.45
CA THR A 258 -15.17 11.43 18.75
C THR A 258 -14.85 10.11 19.47
N ILE A 259 -13.58 9.70 19.48
CA ILE A 259 -13.12 8.45 20.10
C ILE A 259 -12.25 8.75 21.32
N ALA A 260 -12.23 7.84 22.30
CA ALA A 260 -11.30 7.96 23.42
C ALA A 260 -9.88 7.58 22.95
N PRO A 261 -8.82 8.30 23.37
CA PRO A 261 -7.46 7.82 23.18
C PRO A 261 -7.27 6.48 23.90
N ALA A 262 -6.37 5.62 23.38
CA ALA A 262 -6.13 4.28 23.90
C ALA A 262 -5.56 4.23 25.35
N ARG A 263 -5.25 5.38 25.95
CA ARG A 263 -4.76 5.50 27.32
C ARG A 263 -5.90 6.01 28.19
N ASN A 264 -6.01 5.46 29.41
CA ASN A 264 -7.03 5.71 30.46
C ASN A 264 -7.15 7.18 30.95
N GLU A 265 -7.05 8.17 30.07
CA GLU A 265 -7.32 9.57 30.37
C GLU A 265 -8.82 9.84 30.15
N GLN A 266 -9.45 10.51 31.11
CA GLN A 266 -10.79 11.10 30.93
C GLN A 266 -10.66 12.29 29.97
N VAL A 267 -10.59 12.01 28.68
CA VAL A 267 -10.57 13.03 27.63
C VAL A 267 -11.99 13.28 27.14
N PHE A 268 -12.31 14.53 26.83
CA PHE A 268 -13.56 14.89 26.18
C PHE A 268 -13.78 14.07 24.90
N ARG A 269 -15.02 13.64 24.68
CA ARG A 269 -15.43 12.98 23.44
C ARG A 269 -16.54 13.78 22.79
N GLN A 270 -16.26 14.30 21.61
CA GLN A 270 -17.26 15.01 20.82
C GLN A 270 -18.41 14.04 20.46
N PRO A 271 -19.68 14.43 20.71
CA PRO A 271 -20.82 13.66 20.25
C PRO A 271 -20.83 13.50 18.73
N ILE A 272 -21.19 12.31 18.24
CA ILE A 272 -21.20 12.03 16.80
C ILE A 272 -22.15 12.96 16.04
N GLY A 273 -23.28 13.34 16.65
CA GLY A 273 -24.22 14.30 16.06
C GLY A 273 -23.63 15.70 15.87
N THR A 274 -22.73 16.13 16.77
CA THR A 274 -21.99 17.41 16.61
C THR A 274 -21.04 17.32 15.42
N LEU A 275 -20.32 16.20 15.26
CA LEU A 275 -19.44 15.98 14.10
C LEU A 275 -20.23 15.97 12.79
N GLU A 276 -21.38 15.30 12.74
CA GLU A 276 -22.25 15.27 11.56
C GLU A 276 -22.72 16.67 11.16
N GLN A 277 -23.11 17.50 12.13
CA GLN A 277 -23.48 18.89 11.89
C GLN A 277 -22.30 19.72 11.36
N GLN A 278 -21.09 19.54 11.92
CA GLN A 278 -19.88 20.20 11.43
C GLN A 278 -19.55 19.78 9.99
N TRP A 279 -19.64 18.49 9.65
CA TRP A 279 -19.45 17.99 8.29
C TRP A 279 -20.46 18.63 7.33
N GLN A 280 -21.73 18.73 7.72
CA GLN A 280 -22.74 19.37 6.89
C GLN A 280 -22.47 20.87 6.68
N GLN A 281 -22.02 21.57 7.72
CA GLN A 281 -21.64 22.98 7.60
C GLN A 281 -20.43 23.16 6.68
N LEU A 282 -19.41 22.29 6.78
CA LEU A 282 -18.24 22.32 5.89
C LEU A 282 -18.65 22.12 4.42
N LEU A 283 -19.57 21.19 4.14
CA LEU A 283 -20.10 20.99 2.79
C LEU A 283 -20.89 22.20 2.28
N THR A 284 -21.66 22.87 3.15
CA THR A 284 -22.36 24.12 2.81
C THR A 284 -21.36 25.24 2.50
N GLN A 285 -20.31 25.38 3.29
CA GLN A 285 -19.25 26.38 3.05
C GLN A 285 -18.46 26.07 1.75
N ALA A 286 -18.19 24.80 1.46
CA ALA A 286 -17.55 24.39 0.21
C ALA A 286 -18.43 24.74 -1.00
N THR A 287 -19.76 24.56 -0.88
CA THR A 287 -20.72 24.97 -1.92
C THR A 287 -20.68 26.48 -2.17
N ALA A 288 -20.43 27.26 -1.12
CA ALA A 288 -20.26 28.72 -1.20
C ALA A 288 -18.85 29.18 -1.63
N GLY A 289 -17.91 28.26 -1.84
CA GLY A 289 -16.51 28.59 -2.18
C GLY A 289 -15.68 29.10 -1.02
N ASN A 290 -16.07 28.80 0.23
CA ASN A 290 -15.45 29.33 1.45
C ASN A 290 -14.53 28.32 2.16
N ILE A 291 -14.07 27.28 1.47
CA ILE A 291 -13.13 26.30 2.03
C ILE A 291 -11.87 26.29 1.17
N ALA A 292 -10.74 26.67 1.78
CA ALA A 292 -9.44 26.86 1.16
C ALA A 292 -9.37 27.98 0.09
N THR A 293 -8.15 28.34 -0.27
CA THR A 293 -7.81 29.24 -1.38
C THR A 293 -6.67 28.59 -2.18
N PRO A 294 -6.86 28.20 -3.46
CA PRO A 294 -8.12 28.26 -4.20
C PRO A 294 -9.23 27.39 -3.58
N ALA A 295 -10.49 27.75 -3.82
CA ALA A 295 -11.63 27.10 -3.17
C ALA A 295 -11.77 25.63 -3.59
N LEU A 296 -11.92 24.75 -2.59
CA LEU A 296 -12.30 23.36 -2.78
C LEU A 296 -13.79 23.24 -3.10
N SER A 297 -14.13 22.41 -4.07
CA SER A 297 -15.53 22.10 -4.40
C SER A 297 -16.18 21.26 -3.30
N ARG A 298 -17.52 21.24 -3.27
CA ARG A 298 -18.30 20.36 -2.39
C ARG A 298 -17.86 18.89 -2.53
N ALA A 299 -17.65 18.43 -3.76
CA ALA A 299 -17.23 17.06 -4.06
C ALA A 299 -15.84 16.75 -3.49
N GLN A 300 -14.89 17.68 -3.63
CA GLN A 300 -13.54 17.52 -3.08
C GLN A 300 -13.56 17.47 -1.55
N VAL A 301 -14.33 18.36 -0.90
CA VAL A 301 -14.48 18.34 0.56
C VAL A 301 -15.18 17.06 1.03
N ALA A 302 -16.21 16.60 0.35
CA ALA A 302 -16.87 15.33 0.65
C ALA A 302 -15.90 14.14 0.57
N ALA A 303 -15.08 14.06 -0.50
CA ALA A 303 -14.08 13.02 -0.66
C ALA A 303 -13.03 13.03 0.47
N GLN A 304 -12.56 14.21 0.89
CA GLN A 304 -11.65 14.34 2.02
C GLN A 304 -12.29 13.92 3.35
N LEU A 305 -13.56 14.27 3.60
CA LEU A 305 -14.31 13.85 4.78
C LEU A 305 -14.48 12.32 4.84
N ILE A 306 -14.88 11.69 3.74
CA ILE A 306 -15.01 10.21 3.63
C ILE A 306 -13.66 9.55 3.92
N THR A 307 -12.60 10.03 3.28
CA THR A 307 -11.24 9.51 3.45
C THR A 307 -10.75 9.63 4.89
N THR A 308 -11.08 10.74 5.54
CA THR A 308 -10.67 11.01 6.92
C THR A 308 -11.46 10.19 7.93
N GLY A 309 -12.76 10.00 7.69
CA GLY A 309 -13.64 9.22 8.55
C GLY A 309 -13.37 7.72 8.53
N GLN A 310 -12.64 7.20 7.52
CA GLN A 310 -12.55 5.76 7.25
C GLN A 310 -12.14 4.86 8.44
N TYR A 311 -11.32 5.36 9.36
CA TYR A 311 -10.82 4.59 10.51
C TYR A 311 -11.49 4.92 11.83
N ARG A 312 -12.13 6.09 11.93
CA ARG A 312 -12.67 6.61 13.19
C ARG A 312 -14.18 6.61 13.22
N GLN A 313 -14.79 6.89 12.07
CA GLN A 313 -16.22 7.07 11.87
C GLN A 313 -16.67 6.41 10.56
N PRO A 314 -16.47 5.08 10.40
CA PRO A 314 -16.72 4.37 9.15
C PRO A 314 -18.20 4.43 8.72
N GLU A 315 -19.15 4.37 9.67
CA GLU A 315 -20.58 4.45 9.36
C GLU A 315 -20.98 5.85 8.87
N LEU A 316 -20.48 6.91 9.52
CA LEU A 316 -20.74 8.29 9.10
C LEU A 316 -20.11 8.57 7.71
N ALA A 317 -18.89 8.07 7.47
CA ALA A 317 -18.24 8.18 6.18
C ALA A 317 -18.99 7.42 5.08
N ALA A 318 -19.49 6.21 5.35
CA ALA A 318 -20.33 5.45 4.42
C ALA A 318 -21.64 6.17 4.11
N ALA A 319 -22.32 6.71 5.12
CA ALA A 319 -23.55 7.48 4.95
C ALA A 319 -23.32 8.75 4.12
N LEU A 320 -22.21 9.47 4.36
CA LEU A 320 -21.81 10.62 3.57
C LEU A 320 -21.56 10.23 2.10
N PHE A 321 -20.83 9.14 1.87
CA PHE A 321 -20.58 8.65 0.52
C PHE A 321 -21.90 8.35 -0.21
N LEU A 322 -22.83 7.61 0.40
CA LEU A 322 -24.12 7.29 -0.21
C LEU A 322 -24.92 8.54 -0.58
N ARG A 323 -24.86 9.59 0.23
CA ARG A 323 -25.56 10.86 -0.05
C ARG A 323 -24.92 11.68 -1.16
N GLU A 324 -23.59 11.67 -1.25
CA GLU A 324 -22.85 12.49 -2.22
C GLU A 324 -22.43 11.71 -3.47
N ALA A 325 -22.77 10.41 -3.56
CA ALA A 325 -22.29 9.49 -4.59
C ALA A 325 -22.40 10.09 -6.00
N GLU A 326 -23.57 10.62 -6.36
CA GLU A 326 -23.83 11.18 -7.70
C GLU A 326 -23.03 12.45 -8.02
N ASN A 327 -22.55 13.15 -7.00
CA ASN A 327 -21.83 14.42 -7.12
C ASN A 327 -20.30 14.27 -7.08
N LEU A 328 -19.79 13.08 -6.77
CA LEU A 328 -18.35 12.86 -6.63
C LEU A 328 -17.66 12.75 -7.99
N GLU A 329 -16.67 13.59 -8.22
CA GLU A 329 -15.92 13.65 -9.48
C GLU A 329 -14.82 12.57 -9.54
N GLU A 330 -14.04 12.37 -8.47
CA GLU A 330 -12.88 11.45 -8.42
C GLU A 330 -13.15 10.18 -7.60
N VAL A 331 -14.12 9.38 -8.03
CA VAL A 331 -14.58 8.17 -7.32
C VAL A 331 -13.48 7.10 -7.19
N ASP A 332 -12.53 7.04 -8.14
CA ASP A 332 -11.41 6.08 -8.10
C ASP A 332 -10.53 6.25 -6.85
N SER A 333 -10.31 7.48 -6.41
CA SER A 333 -9.54 7.79 -5.20
C SER A 333 -10.17 7.22 -3.91
N LEU A 334 -11.47 6.91 -3.95
CA LEU A 334 -12.26 6.41 -2.82
C LEU A 334 -12.27 4.89 -2.72
N VAL A 335 -11.65 4.16 -3.66
CA VAL A 335 -11.55 2.68 -3.62
C VAL A 335 -10.93 2.21 -2.32
N LYS A 336 -9.73 2.72 -1.99
CA LYS A 336 -9.03 2.32 -0.76
C LYS A 336 -9.79 2.75 0.50
N PRO A 337 -10.27 4.01 0.64
CA PRO A 337 -11.09 4.43 1.77
C PRO A 337 -12.34 3.57 2.01
N LEU A 338 -13.16 3.35 0.98
CA LEU A 338 -14.42 2.62 1.14
C LEU A 338 -14.20 1.12 1.34
N LEU A 339 -13.17 0.56 0.71
CA LEU A 339 -12.74 -0.81 1.00
C LEU A 339 -12.28 -0.93 2.47
N SER A 340 -11.55 0.06 3.00
CA SER A 340 -11.14 0.09 4.41
C SER A 340 -12.33 0.23 5.35
N ILE A 341 -13.30 1.08 5.02
CA ILE A 341 -14.56 1.28 5.79
C ILE A 341 -15.34 -0.03 5.88
N TRP A 342 -15.51 -0.71 4.75
CA TRP A 342 -16.24 -1.97 4.68
C TRP A 342 -15.49 -3.10 5.41
N ARG A 343 -14.16 -3.17 5.28
CA ARG A 343 -13.31 -4.18 5.95
C ARG A 343 -13.04 -3.89 7.42
N GLY A 344 -13.22 -2.66 7.88
CA GLY A 344 -12.98 -2.25 9.28
C GLY A 344 -14.02 -2.81 10.25
N GLN A 345 -15.08 -3.43 9.73
CA GLN A 345 -16.10 -4.14 10.49
C GLN A 345 -15.60 -5.53 10.95
N GLN A 346 -16.23 -6.10 11.97
CA GLN A 346 -15.93 -7.49 12.39
C GLN A 346 -16.26 -8.45 11.24
N GLU A 347 -15.32 -9.36 10.94
CA GLU A 347 -15.59 -10.44 10.00
C GLU A 347 -16.81 -11.24 10.50
N PRO A 348 -17.75 -11.59 9.60
CA PRO A 348 -17.61 -11.61 8.15
C PRO A 348 -18.21 -10.39 7.42
N TYR A 349 -17.53 -9.95 6.36
CA TYR A 349 -17.83 -8.72 5.60
C TYR A 349 -19.15 -8.81 4.81
N SER A 350 -20.27 -8.42 5.42
CA SER A 350 -21.58 -8.39 4.76
C SER A 350 -21.73 -7.20 3.83
N LEU A 351 -22.13 -7.46 2.58
CA LEU A 351 -22.50 -6.43 1.60
C LEU A 351 -23.84 -5.75 1.91
N ASP A 352 -24.65 -6.32 2.81
CA ASP A 352 -25.99 -5.83 3.14
C ASP A 352 -25.95 -4.74 4.24
N SER A 353 -24.80 -4.57 4.90
CA SER A 353 -24.55 -3.49 5.89
C SER A 353 -24.50 -2.10 5.22
N ALA A 354 -24.65 -1.02 6.00
CA ALA A 354 -24.55 0.35 5.47
C ALA A 354 -23.18 0.62 4.79
N THR A 355 -22.09 0.11 5.37
CA THR A 355 -20.75 0.20 4.78
C THR A 355 -20.60 -0.69 3.53
N GLY A 356 -21.25 -1.85 3.52
CA GLY A 356 -21.34 -2.73 2.35
C GLY A 356 -22.12 -2.11 1.19
N GLN A 357 -23.24 -1.42 1.48
CA GLN A 357 -24.01 -0.68 0.49
C GLN A 357 -23.21 0.48 -0.11
N ALA A 358 -22.44 1.20 0.72
CA ALA A 358 -21.51 2.22 0.23
C ALA A 358 -20.45 1.62 -0.71
N PHE A 359 -19.82 0.51 -0.33
CA PHE A 359 -18.85 -0.17 -1.19
C PHE A 359 -19.48 -0.69 -2.49
N ARG A 360 -20.69 -1.25 -2.44
CA ARG A 360 -21.44 -1.70 -3.63
C ARG A 360 -21.77 -0.54 -4.57
N THR A 361 -22.18 0.59 -4.01
CA THR A 361 -22.48 1.81 -4.78
C THR A 361 -21.21 2.35 -5.46
N LEU A 362 -20.06 2.31 -4.79
CA LEU A 362 -18.76 2.61 -5.39
C LEU A 362 -18.49 1.70 -6.60
N LEU A 363 -18.64 0.38 -6.45
CA LEU A 363 -18.42 -0.56 -7.55
C LEU A 363 -19.36 -0.32 -8.74
N GLN A 364 -20.63 0.04 -8.48
CA GLN A 364 -21.58 0.43 -9.53
C GLN A 364 -21.08 1.63 -10.33
N GLN A 365 -20.59 2.67 -9.65
CA GLN A 365 -20.04 3.85 -10.31
C GLN A 365 -18.77 3.56 -11.10
N LEU A 366 -17.86 2.76 -10.55
CA LEU A 366 -16.64 2.34 -11.25
C LEU A 366 -16.96 1.52 -12.50
N GLN A 367 -17.96 0.64 -12.43
CA GLN A 367 -18.42 -0.13 -13.58
C GLN A 367 -19.04 0.76 -14.67
N GLN A 368 -19.85 1.76 -14.29
CA GLN A 368 -20.42 2.70 -15.26
C GLN A 368 -19.32 3.54 -15.93
N ARG A 369 -18.34 4.02 -15.16
CA ARG A 369 -17.25 4.87 -15.66
C ARG A 369 -16.26 4.13 -16.54
N SER A 370 -15.94 2.88 -16.21
CA SER A 370 -15.02 2.06 -17.03
C SER A 370 -15.57 1.82 -18.45
N GLN A 371 -16.88 1.99 -18.65
CA GLN A 371 -17.53 1.91 -19.95
C GLN A 371 -17.52 3.24 -20.72
N THR A 372 -17.28 4.38 -20.06
CA THR A 372 -17.50 5.72 -20.66
C THR A 372 -16.30 6.64 -20.69
N THR A 373 -15.45 6.67 -19.66
CA THR A 373 -14.58 7.84 -19.39
C THR A 373 -13.35 7.50 -18.54
N GLU A 374 -12.36 6.83 -19.13
CA GLU A 374 -11.05 6.45 -18.55
C GLU A 374 -10.99 5.16 -17.70
N PRO A 375 -9.91 4.36 -17.84
CA PRO A 375 -9.72 3.15 -17.06
C PRO A 375 -9.37 3.46 -15.58
N LEU A 376 -9.75 2.56 -14.66
CA LEU A 376 -9.36 2.66 -13.24
C LEU A 376 -7.84 2.77 -13.08
N SER A 377 -7.35 3.48 -12.06
CA SER A 377 -5.91 3.53 -11.77
C SER A 377 -5.33 2.15 -11.40
N ASP A 378 -4.02 1.97 -11.63
CA ASP A 378 -3.29 0.75 -11.25
C ASP A 378 -3.47 0.40 -9.76
N ASN A 379 -3.45 1.42 -8.90
CA ASN A 379 -3.61 1.23 -7.46
C ASN A 379 -4.99 0.66 -7.13
N SER A 380 -6.07 1.25 -7.66
CA SER A 380 -7.43 0.76 -7.43
C SER A 380 -7.67 -0.63 -7.98
N ARG A 381 -7.17 -0.93 -9.19
CA ARG A 381 -7.25 -2.29 -9.76
C ARG A 381 -6.58 -3.30 -8.84
N ARG A 382 -5.38 -2.98 -8.32
CA ARG A 382 -4.63 -3.85 -7.42
C ARG A 382 -5.35 -4.07 -6.09
N GLU A 383 -5.90 -3.02 -5.48
CA GLU A 383 -6.68 -3.12 -4.23
C GLU A 383 -7.90 -4.04 -4.39
N LEU A 384 -8.65 -3.87 -5.49
CA LEU A 384 -9.82 -4.69 -5.80
C LEU A 384 -9.45 -6.14 -6.15
N TYR A 385 -8.35 -6.37 -6.87
CA TYR A 385 -7.86 -7.71 -7.13
C TYR A 385 -7.43 -8.43 -5.84
N TYR A 386 -6.69 -7.75 -4.96
CA TYR A 386 -6.29 -8.31 -3.67
C TYR A 386 -7.47 -8.61 -2.75
N LEU A 387 -8.56 -7.84 -2.84
CA LEU A 387 -9.81 -8.21 -2.18
C LEU A 387 -10.31 -9.58 -2.65
N LEU A 388 -10.39 -9.83 -3.96
CA LEU A 388 -10.85 -11.12 -4.50
C LEU A 388 -9.97 -12.27 -4.03
N VAL A 389 -8.64 -12.12 -4.13
CA VAL A 389 -7.68 -13.14 -3.69
C VAL A 389 -7.81 -13.42 -2.20
N ARG A 390 -8.03 -12.38 -1.38
CA ARG A 390 -8.24 -12.55 0.06
C ARG A 390 -9.52 -13.33 0.35
N LEU A 391 -10.65 -12.92 -0.24
CA LEU A 391 -11.93 -13.60 -0.06
C LEU A 391 -11.87 -15.06 -0.49
N GLN A 392 -11.20 -15.37 -1.60
CA GLN A 392 -11.04 -16.74 -2.09
C GLN A 392 -10.26 -17.63 -1.11
N ARG A 393 -9.27 -17.07 -0.39
CA ARG A 393 -8.43 -17.78 0.57
C ARG A 393 -9.02 -17.85 1.97
N THR A 394 -9.99 -16.99 2.30
CA THR A 394 -10.66 -17.01 3.60
C THR A 394 -11.63 -18.19 3.67
N GLU A 395 -11.47 -19.03 4.67
CA GLU A 395 -12.39 -20.13 4.97
C GLU A 395 -13.72 -19.59 5.52
N GLY A 396 -14.83 -20.22 5.16
CA GLY A 396 -16.17 -19.92 5.69
C GLY A 396 -17.16 -19.44 4.64
N ASP A 397 -18.43 -19.82 4.84
CA ASP A 397 -19.51 -19.62 3.87
C ASP A 397 -19.71 -18.16 3.48
N ILE A 398 -19.54 -17.23 4.43
CA ILE A 398 -19.84 -15.82 4.17
C ILE A 398 -18.76 -15.15 3.30
N ALA A 399 -17.49 -15.53 3.43
CA ALA A 399 -16.44 -15.02 2.55
C ALA A 399 -16.66 -15.48 1.10
N GLN A 400 -17.05 -16.76 0.92
CA GLN A 400 -17.38 -17.32 -0.39
C GLN A 400 -18.65 -16.68 -0.97
N GLN A 401 -19.72 -16.53 -0.17
CA GLN A 401 -20.94 -15.85 -0.61
C GLN A 401 -20.68 -14.39 -1.02
N THR A 402 -19.83 -13.68 -0.29
CA THR A 402 -19.43 -12.31 -0.64
C THR A 402 -18.64 -12.28 -1.95
N LEU A 403 -17.69 -13.20 -2.14
CA LEU A 403 -16.94 -13.33 -3.40
C LEU A 403 -17.87 -13.60 -4.59
N ASP A 404 -18.76 -14.58 -4.44
CA ASP A 404 -19.73 -14.96 -5.48
C ASP A 404 -20.65 -13.79 -5.83
N ARG A 405 -21.17 -13.07 -4.83
CA ARG A 405 -21.98 -11.86 -5.04
C ARG A 405 -21.22 -10.76 -5.77
N LEU A 406 -19.97 -10.48 -5.39
CA LEU A 406 -19.15 -9.45 -6.06
C LEU A 406 -18.95 -9.78 -7.54
N LEU A 407 -18.60 -11.03 -7.85
CA LEU A 407 -18.33 -11.47 -9.22
C LEU A 407 -19.60 -11.62 -10.05
N THR A 408 -20.75 -11.88 -9.41
CA THR A 408 -22.07 -11.96 -10.07
C THR A 408 -22.67 -10.59 -10.34
N ASP A 409 -22.57 -9.65 -9.39
CA ASP A 409 -23.14 -8.31 -9.50
C ASP A 409 -22.30 -7.38 -10.39
N PHE A 410 -20.98 -7.60 -10.43
CA PHE A 410 -20.02 -6.74 -11.16
C PHE A 410 -19.09 -7.53 -12.10
N PRO A 411 -19.63 -8.40 -12.97
CA PRO A 411 -18.84 -9.37 -13.73
C PRO A 411 -17.88 -8.69 -14.71
N THR A 412 -18.34 -7.66 -15.43
CA THR A 412 -17.51 -6.92 -16.40
C THR A 412 -16.39 -6.13 -15.72
N LEU A 413 -16.69 -5.48 -14.60
CA LEU A 413 -15.69 -4.72 -13.83
C LEU A 413 -14.58 -5.66 -13.34
N PHE A 414 -14.93 -6.78 -12.70
CA PHE A 414 -13.93 -7.69 -12.17
C PHE A 414 -13.21 -8.50 -13.26
N ALA A 415 -13.87 -8.83 -14.37
CA ALA A 415 -13.20 -9.40 -15.55
C ALA A 415 -12.05 -8.49 -16.03
N ALA A 416 -12.32 -7.18 -16.19
CA ALA A 416 -11.31 -6.22 -16.59
C ALA A 416 -10.17 -6.08 -15.56
N ILE A 417 -10.51 -6.08 -14.26
CA ILE A 417 -9.52 -6.01 -13.17
C ILE A 417 -8.60 -7.23 -13.18
N ILE A 418 -9.15 -8.43 -13.34
CA ILE A 418 -8.39 -9.69 -13.37
C ILE A 418 -7.53 -9.78 -14.63
N ALA A 419 -8.07 -9.42 -15.80
CA ALA A 419 -7.34 -9.42 -17.07
C ALA A 419 -6.09 -8.52 -17.03
N ALA A 420 -6.18 -7.38 -16.34
CA ALA A 420 -5.08 -6.42 -16.22
C ALA A 420 -3.95 -6.86 -15.27
N GLN A 421 -4.11 -7.96 -14.51
CA GLN A 421 -3.09 -8.35 -13.52
C GLN A 421 -1.87 -9.01 -14.15
N PRO A 422 -0.64 -8.71 -13.67
CA PRO A 422 0.59 -9.36 -14.11
C PRO A 422 0.80 -10.71 -13.40
N VAL A 423 -0.20 -11.59 -13.43
CA VAL A 423 -0.15 -12.94 -12.83
C VAL A 423 -0.09 -14.02 -13.92
N ASN A 424 0.08 -15.29 -13.54
CA ASN A 424 0.16 -16.40 -14.49
C ASN A 424 -1.16 -16.57 -15.27
N GLU A 425 -1.09 -16.80 -16.58
CA GLU A 425 -2.28 -16.95 -17.46
C GLU A 425 -3.22 -18.09 -17.02
N VAL A 426 -2.69 -19.19 -16.48
CA VAL A 426 -3.50 -20.28 -15.92
C VAL A 426 -4.31 -19.78 -14.73
N GLU A 427 -3.69 -19.04 -13.80
CA GLU A 427 -4.37 -18.49 -12.64
C GLU A 427 -5.46 -17.47 -13.05
N LYS A 428 -5.18 -16.59 -14.02
CA LYS A 428 -6.19 -15.66 -14.55
C LYS A 428 -7.37 -16.45 -15.12
N ASN A 429 -7.11 -17.39 -16.02
CA ASN A 429 -8.16 -18.15 -16.69
C ASN A 429 -9.00 -18.97 -15.73
N LEU A 430 -8.41 -19.48 -14.65
CA LEU A 430 -9.16 -20.15 -13.60
C LEU A 430 -10.20 -19.24 -12.92
N TRP A 431 -9.92 -17.94 -12.76
CA TRP A 431 -10.94 -16.98 -12.29
C TRP A 431 -12.09 -16.87 -13.29
N PHE A 432 -11.79 -16.62 -14.56
CA PHE A 432 -12.81 -16.49 -15.61
C PHE A 432 -13.68 -17.74 -15.72
N ILE A 433 -13.05 -18.92 -15.65
CA ILE A 433 -13.76 -20.18 -15.71
C ILE A 433 -14.62 -20.35 -14.46
N ARG A 434 -14.05 -20.36 -13.25
CA ARG A 434 -14.79 -20.71 -12.01
C ARG A 434 -16.02 -19.83 -11.79
N TYR A 435 -15.90 -18.53 -12.06
CA TYR A 435 -16.96 -17.55 -11.82
C TYR A 435 -17.71 -17.13 -13.08
N ASN A 436 -17.48 -17.82 -14.20
CA ASN A 436 -18.17 -17.57 -15.47
C ASN A 436 -18.15 -16.09 -15.92
N LEU A 437 -16.99 -15.46 -15.79
CA LEU A 437 -16.80 -14.05 -16.13
C LEU A 437 -16.84 -13.84 -17.66
N PRO A 438 -17.32 -12.67 -18.14
CA PRO A 438 -17.38 -12.35 -19.56
C PRO A 438 -15.99 -12.28 -20.18
N ASP A 439 -15.95 -12.41 -21.51
CA ASP A 439 -14.74 -12.25 -22.33
C ASP A 439 -13.56 -13.15 -21.90
N SER A 440 -13.88 -14.33 -21.35
CA SER A 440 -12.87 -15.32 -20.95
C SER A 440 -11.96 -15.68 -22.13
N PRO A 441 -10.63 -15.53 -21.99
CA PRO A 441 -9.67 -15.95 -23.00
C PRO A 441 -9.36 -17.46 -22.94
N ALA A 442 -9.96 -18.20 -22.00
CA ALA A 442 -9.77 -19.64 -21.87
C ALA A 442 -10.45 -20.42 -23.01
N CYS A 443 -9.89 -21.58 -23.36
CA CYS A 443 -10.49 -22.50 -24.32
C CYS A 443 -11.90 -22.92 -23.88
N ARG A 444 -12.82 -23.15 -24.83
CA ARG A 444 -14.13 -23.74 -24.50
C ARG A 444 -13.93 -25.20 -24.06
N PRO A 445 -14.85 -25.80 -23.30
CA PRO A 445 -14.65 -27.16 -22.78
C PRO A 445 -14.29 -28.20 -23.83
N VAL A 446 -14.93 -28.19 -25.00
CA VAL A 446 -14.62 -29.13 -26.10
C VAL A 446 -13.21 -28.92 -26.64
N ASP A 447 -12.79 -27.66 -26.81
CA ASP A 447 -11.46 -27.30 -27.29
C ASP A 447 -10.38 -27.67 -26.27
N CYS A 448 -10.62 -27.40 -24.98
CA CYS A 448 -9.72 -27.85 -23.91
C CYS A 448 -9.61 -29.38 -23.91
N ALA A 449 -10.71 -30.10 -24.11
CA ALA A 449 -10.66 -31.56 -24.14
C ALA A 449 -9.93 -32.13 -25.35
N GLN A 450 -9.88 -31.40 -26.48
CA GLN A 450 -8.98 -31.75 -27.59
C GLN A 450 -7.50 -31.55 -27.20
N GLN A 451 -7.19 -30.47 -26.49
CA GLN A 451 -5.82 -30.18 -26.02
C GLN A 451 -5.28 -31.24 -25.04
N LEU A 452 -6.15 -32.02 -24.37
CA LEU A 452 -5.72 -33.17 -23.56
C LEU A 452 -4.90 -34.17 -24.37
N PHE A 453 -5.08 -34.25 -25.69
CA PHE A 453 -4.38 -35.17 -26.57
C PHE A 453 -3.12 -34.58 -27.22
N SER A 454 -2.71 -33.37 -26.81
CA SER A 454 -1.44 -32.75 -27.22
C SER A 454 -0.25 -33.65 -26.87
N ASP A 455 0.74 -33.67 -27.76
CA ASP A 455 2.03 -34.32 -27.53
C ASP A 455 2.87 -33.54 -26.50
N ASP A 456 2.69 -32.22 -26.42
CA ASP A 456 3.25 -31.38 -25.36
C ASP A 456 2.45 -31.58 -24.05
N PRO A 457 3.11 -32.00 -22.94
CA PRO A 457 2.46 -32.15 -21.63
C PRO A 457 1.87 -30.87 -21.05
N GLN A 458 2.43 -29.69 -21.36
CA GLN A 458 2.01 -28.42 -20.74
C GLN A 458 0.57 -28.02 -21.13
N PRO A 459 0.21 -27.93 -22.43
CA PRO A 459 -1.18 -27.70 -22.84
C PRO A 459 -2.16 -28.74 -22.29
N ALA A 460 -1.78 -30.01 -22.25
CA ALA A 460 -2.65 -31.06 -21.73
C ALA A 460 -2.90 -30.91 -20.22
N GLN A 461 -1.88 -30.54 -19.45
CA GLN A 461 -2.00 -30.26 -18.02
C GLN A 461 -2.87 -29.03 -17.77
N GLN A 462 -2.65 -27.92 -18.49
CA GLN A 462 -3.48 -26.72 -18.40
C GLN A 462 -4.94 -27.00 -18.75
N ALA A 463 -5.20 -27.71 -19.85
CA ALA A 463 -6.54 -28.10 -20.27
C ALA A 463 -7.27 -28.93 -19.20
N SER A 464 -6.58 -29.87 -18.54
CA SER A 464 -7.18 -30.65 -17.45
C SER A 464 -7.59 -29.79 -16.25
N GLN A 465 -6.82 -28.76 -15.92
CA GLN A 465 -7.15 -27.83 -14.83
C GLN A 465 -8.37 -26.99 -15.19
N TYR A 466 -8.45 -26.53 -16.43
CA TYR A 466 -9.59 -25.76 -16.92
C TYR A 466 -10.87 -26.60 -16.96
N LEU A 467 -10.80 -27.83 -17.46
CA LEU A 467 -11.94 -28.75 -17.46
C LEU A 467 -12.46 -29.03 -16.05
N LEU A 468 -11.55 -29.25 -15.08
CA LEU A 468 -11.95 -29.39 -13.68
C LEU A 468 -12.65 -28.12 -13.16
N ALA A 469 -12.12 -26.94 -13.50
CA ALA A 469 -12.72 -25.66 -13.11
C ALA A 469 -14.07 -25.37 -13.80
N TYR A 470 -14.29 -25.91 -15.00
CA TYR A 470 -15.59 -25.81 -15.69
C TYR A 470 -16.68 -26.59 -14.94
N GLY A 471 -16.32 -27.68 -14.25
CA GLY A 471 -17.25 -28.54 -13.54
C GLY A 471 -18.31 -29.10 -14.48
N GLU A 472 -19.59 -28.99 -14.11
CA GLU A 472 -20.73 -29.45 -14.92
C GLU A 472 -20.74 -28.84 -16.34
N ARG A 473 -20.25 -27.61 -16.54
CA ARG A 473 -20.16 -26.99 -17.88
C ARG A 473 -19.21 -27.73 -18.82
N ALA A 474 -18.38 -28.65 -18.33
CA ALA A 474 -17.56 -29.53 -19.13
C ALA A 474 -18.30 -30.74 -19.73
N SER A 475 -19.60 -30.93 -19.41
CA SER A 475 -20.40 -32.07 -19.90
C SER A 475 -20.36 -32.29 -21.43
N PRO A 476 -20.37 -31.26 -22.30
CA PRO A 476 -20.23 -31.45 -23.74
C PRO A 476 -18.92 -32.12 -24.18
N ALA A 477 -17.91 -32.14 -23.30
CA ALA A 477 -16.60 -32.72 -23.55
C ALA A 477 -16.40 -34.12 -22.93
N ALA A 478 -17.45 -34.71 -22.35
CA ALA A 478 -17.37 -35.97 -21.59
C ALA A 478 -16.71 -37.12 -22.36
N ASP A 479 -17.03 -37.29 -23.65
CA ASP A 479 -16.46 -38.36 -24.47
C ASP A 479 -14.93 -38.23 -24.64
N ASN A 480 -14.43 -37.02 -24.86
CA ASN A 480 -12.99 -36.75 -24.93
C ASN A 480 -12.30 -37.00 -23.59
N ILE A 481 -12.94 -36.60 -22.48
CA ILE A 481 -12.43 -36.81 -21.13
C ILE A 481 -12.28 -38.32 -20.84
N LEU A 482 -13.31 -39.11 -21.14
CA LEU A 482 -13.30 -40.56 -20.93
C LEU A 482 -12.25 -41.25 -21.80
N ARG A 483 -12.16 -40.92 -23.09
CA ARG A 483 -11.12 -41.45 -23.99
C ARG A 483 -9.71 -41.11 -23.51
N LYS A 484 -9.50 -39.93 -22.93
CA LYS A 484 -8.20 -39.57 -22.36
C LYS A 484 -7.86 -40.41 -21.13
N LEU A 485 -8.83 -40.64 -20.24
CA LEU A 485 -8.66 -41.50 -19.06
C LEU A 485 -8.39 -42.96 -19.46
N GLU A 486 -9.10 -43.48 -20.46
CA GLU A 486 -8.84 -44.81 -21.05
C GLU A 486 -7.41 -44.95 -21.56
N ARG A 487 -6.88 -43.92 -22.22
CA ARG A 487 -5.49 -43.92 -22.72
C ARG A 487 -4.46 -43.85 -21.58
N ILE A 488 -4.66 -42.94 -20.62
CA ILE A 488 -3.71 -42.75 -19.52
C ILE A 488 -3.68 -43.96 -18.57
N SER A 489 -4.75 -44.75 -18.47
CA SER A 489 -4.77 -45.93 -17.59
C SER A 489 -3.81 -47.04 -18.04
N ILE A 490 -3.36 -47.03 -19.29
CA ILE A 490 -2.50 -48.06 -19.89
C ILE A 490 -1.02 -47.59 -19.99
N ASP A 491 -0.77 -46.28 -19.96
CA ASP A 491 0.56 -45.69 -20.13
C ASP A 491 1.40 -45.68 -18.83
N GLN A 492 2.73 -45.58 -18.97
CA GLN A 492 3.64 -45.38 -17.82
C GLN A 492 3.32 -44.07 -17.07
N SER A 493 3.42 -44.09 -15.74
CA SER A 493 3.15 -42.92 -14.91
C SER A 493 4.22 -41.81 -15.09
N SER A 494 3.78 -40.56 -15.04
CA SER A 494 4.64 -39.36 -14.95
C SER A 494 3.89 -38.29 -14.15
N THR A 495 4.59 -37.32 -13.57
CA THR A 495 3.98 -36.25 -12.74
C THR A 495 2.85 -35.53 -13.47
N ALA A 496 3.06 -35.14 -14.74
CA ALA A 496 2.04 -34.47 -15.55
C ALA A 496 0.82 -35.38 -15.79
N ARG A 497 1.03 -36.67 -16.08
CA ARG A 497 -0.07 -37.64 -16.27
C ARG A 497 -0.84 -37.88 -14.98
N THR A 498 -0.17 -37.96 -13.84
CA THR A 498 -0.82 -38.08 -12.53
C THR A 498 -1.72 -36.88 -12.25
N GLN A 499 -1.25 -35.65 -12.53
CA GLN A 499 -2.06 -34.45 -12.35
C GLN A 499 -3.29 -34.45 -13.27
N ILE A 500 -3.11 -34.78 -14.56
CA ILE A 500 -4.23 -34.87 -15.50
C ILE A 500 -5.23 -35.93 -15.03
N LYS A 501 -4.76 -37.12 -14.65
CA LYS A 501 -5.59 -38.22 -14.14
C LYS A 501 -6.42 -37.77 -12.94
N ARG A 502 -5.78 -37.14 -11.95
CA ARG A 502 -6.43 -36.59 -10.76
C ARG A 502 -7.54 -35.62 -11.13
N ASN A 503 -7.22 -34.61 -11.94
CA ASN A 503 -8.16 -33.57 -12.34
C ASN A 503 -9.38 -34.17 -13.05
N LEU A 504 -9.15 -35.10 -13.98
CA LEU A 504 -10.24 -35.72 -14.75
C LEU A 504 -11.09 -36.66 -13.87
N ILE A 505 -10.49 -37.42 -12.95
CA ILE A 505 -11.24 -38.27 -11.99
C ILE A 505 -12.15 -37.41 -11.10
N GLN A 506 -11.65 -36.28 -10.58
CA GLN A 506 -12.43 -35.36 -9.75
C GLN A 506 -13.57 -34.67 -10.52
N LEU A 507 -13.43 -34.54 -11.85
CA LEU A 507 -14.44 -33.96 -12.72
C LEU A 507 -15.59 -34.93 -13.03
N LEU A 508 -15.31 -36.23 -13.18
CA LEU A 508 -16.29 -37.23 -13.63
C LEU A 508 -17.66 -37.17 -12.91
N PRO A 509 -17.75 -37.02 -11.57
CA PRO A 509 -19.04 -36.95 -10.88
C PRO A 509 -19.89 -35.73 -11.22
N GLN A 510 -19.28 -34.67 -11.75
CA GLN A 510 -19.95 -33.41 -12.08
C GLN A 510 -20.53 -33.41 -13.49
N LEU A 511 -20.14 -34.35 -14.34
CA LEU A 511 -20.60 -34.42 -15.73
C LEU A 511 -22.03 -34.98 -15.80
N GLN A 512 -22.87 -34.37 -16.65
CA GLN A 512 -24.26 -34.76 -16.83
C GLN A 512 -24.61 -35.04 -18.30
N PRO A 513 -25.31 -36.16 -18.59
CA PRO A 513 -25.63 -37.26 -17.67
C PRO A 513 -24.38 -38.08 -17.30
N ALA A 514 -24.42 -38.77 -16.16
CA ALA A 514 -23.34 -39.68 -15.77
C ALA A 514 -23.15 -40.79 -16.82
N ASP A 515 -21.93 -40.93 -17.35
CA ASP A 515 -21.59 -41.93 -18.36
C ASP A 515 -21.24 -43.28 -17.68
N ALA A 516 -21.89 -44.36 -18.13
CA ALA A 516 -21.66 -45.70 -17.60
C ALA A 516 -20.21 -46.19 -17.77
N ARG A 517 -19.47 -45.67 -18.76
CA ARG A 517 -18.04 -45.98 -18.98
C ARG A 517 -17.14 -45.47 -17.85
N ALA A 518 -17.58 -44.47 -17.08
CA ALA A 518 -16.79 -43.93 -15.97
C ALA A 518 -16.56 -44.95 -14.84
N ILE A 519 -17.56 -45.77 -14.52
CA ILE A 519 -17.49 -46.71 -13.39
C ILE A 519 -16.38 -47.76 -13.51
N PRO A 520 -16.27 -48.52 -14.62
CA PRO A 520 -15.17 -49.48 -14.76
C PRO A 520 -13.79 -48.81 -14.76
N LEU A 521 -13.65 -47.60 -15.32
CA LEU A 521 -12.39 -46.85 -15.28
C LEU A 521 -12.01 -46.48 -13.84
N LEU A 522 -12.96 -45.93 -13.08
CA LEU A 522 -12.75 -45.57 -11.67
C LEU A 522 -12.41 -46.80 -10.81
N VAL A 523 -13.07 -47.94 -11.03
CA VAL A 523 -12.71 -49.21 -10.36
C VAL A 523 -11.28 -49.61 -10.71
N GLY A 524 -10.85 -49.46 -11.98
CA GLY A 524 -9.47 -49.70 -12.38
C GLY A 524 -8.46 -48.79 -11.67
N PHE A 525 -8.78 -47.51 -11.49
CA PHE A 525 -7.94 -46.54 -10.78
C PHE A 525 -7.83 -46.81 -9.27
N LEU A 526 -8.70 -47.64 -8.68
CA LEU A 526 -8.47 -48.16 -7.33
C LEU A 526 -7.23 -49.05 -7.24
N ASN A 527 -6.61 -49.47 -8.36
CA ASN A 527 -5.34 -50.21 -8.36
C ASN A 527 -4.12 -49.33 -8.65
N ASP A 528 -4.28 -48.01 -8.73
CA ASP A 528 -3.17 -47.13 -9.11
C ASP A 528 -2.03 -47.15 -8.05
N PHE A 529 -0.80 -46.95 -8.54
CA PHE A 529 0.41 -46.91 -7.72
C PHE A 529 0.60 -45.55 -7.04
N ASP A 530 0.09 -44.48 -7.64
CA ASP A 530 0.05 -43.18 -6.99
C ASP A 530 -0.97 -43.23 -5.84
N HIS A 531 -0.54 -42.90 -4.62
CA HIS A 531 -1.37 -43.08 -3.43
C HIS A 531 -2.63 -42.21 -3.39
N GLU A 532 -2.66 -41.05 -4.09
CA GLU A 532 -3.83 -40.15 -4.06
C GLU A 532 -4.89 -40.56 -5.09
N ILE A 533 -4.50 -41.24 -6.18
CA ILE A 533 -5.42 -41.62 -7.26
C ILE A 533 -6.53 -42.60 -6.79
N PRO A 534 -6.24 -43.68 -6.03
CA PRO A 534 -7.28 -44.55 -5.49
C PRO A 534 -8.28 -43.82 -4.58
N ASP A 535 -7.82 -42.84 -3.79
CA ASP A 535 -8.69 -42.08 -2.90
C ASP A 535 -9.62 -41.15 -3.70
N HIS A 536 -9.10 -40.47 -4.73
CA HIS A 536 -9.92 -39.69 -5.65
C HIS A 536 -10.92 -40.56 -6.44
N ALA A 537 -10.51 -41.75 -6.88
CA ALA A 537 -11.38 -42.68 -7.59
C ALA A 537 -12.50 -43.20 -6.68
N ALA A 538 -12.19 -43.55 -5.42
CA ALA A 538 -13.18 -43.94 -4.43
C ALA A 538 -14.17 -42.80 -4.15
N ALA A 539 -13.69 -41.56 -3.96
CA ALA A 539 -14.54 -40.39 -3.75
C ALA A 539 -15.48 -40.16 -4.96
N ALA A 540 -14.98 -40.30 -6.18
CA ALA A 540 -15.79 -40.18 -7.39
C ALA A 540 -16.87 -41.26 -7.49
N LEU A 541 -16.54 -42.52 -7.16
CA LEU A 541 -17.51 -43.63 -7.11
C LEU A 541 -18.58 -43.41 -6.04
N ILE A 542 -18.22 -42.87 -4.87
CA ILE A 542 -19.17 -42.52 -3.80
C ILE A 542 -20.12 -41.41 -4.27
N ALA A 543 -19.60 -40.36 -4.91
CA ALA A 543 -20.44 -39.30 -5.47
C ALA A 543 -21.42 -39.86 -6.54
N LEU A 544 -20.98 -40.86 -7.31
CA LEU A 544 -21.77 -41.57 -8.32
C LEU A 544 -22.62 -42.74 -7.77
N HIS A 545 -22.79 -42.89 -6.45
CA HIS A 545 -23.44 -44.06 -5.82
C HIS A 545 -24.75 -44.51 -6.50
N LYS A 546 -25.61 -43.58 -6.94
CA LYS A 546 -26.90 -43.89 -7.58
C LYS A 546 -26.76 -44.79 -8.81
N THR A 547 -25.70 -44.59 -9.60
CA THR A 547 -25.41 -45.35 -10.82
C THR A 547 -24.25 -46.34 -10.66
N ALA A 548 -23.41 -46.18 -9.63
CA ALA A 548 -22.20 -46.98 -9.43
C ALA A 548 -22.43 -48.33 -8.75
N VAL A 549 -23.40 -48.45 -7.83
CA VAL A 549 -23.57 -49.64 -6.97
C VAL A 549 -23.68 -50.94 -7.77
N VAL A 550 -24.56 -50.99 -8.77
CA VAL A 550 -24.82 -52.23 -9.53
C VAL A 550 -23.63 -52.60 -10.44
N PRO A 551 -23.06 -51.68 -11.26
CA PRO A 551 -21.88 -52.01 -12.04
C PRO A 551 -20.67 -52.40 -11.18
N MET A 552 -20.44 -51.72 -10.05
CA MET A 552 -19.33 -52.08 -9.14
C MET A 552 -19.52 -53.48 -8.55
N ALA A 553 -20.73 -53.82 -8.08
CA ALA A 553 -21.04 -55.15 -7.57
C ALA A 553 -20.76 -56.25 -8.62
N THR A 554 -21.08 -55.95 -9.89
CA THR A 554 -20.83 -56.87 -11.02
C THR A 554 -19.34 -57.06 -11.29
N LEU A 555 -18.54 -55.99 -11.18
CA LEU A 555 -17.10 -56.04 -11.40
C LEU A 555 -16.31 -56.65 -10.24
N PHE A 556 -16.86 -56.64 -9.03
CA PHE A 556 -16.14 -56.97 -7.80
C PHE A 556 -15.33 -58.28 -7.86
N GLY A 557 -15.97 -59.39 -8.22
CA GLY A 557 -15.31 -60.70 -8.27
C GLY A 557 -14.26 -60.83 -9.37
N GLN A 558 -14.23 -59.90 -10.33
CA GLN A 558 -13.26 -59.88 -11.44
C GLN A 558 -11.99 -59.09 -11.08
N GLN A 559 -12.00 -58.34 -9.97
CA GLN A 559 -10.89 -57.48 -9.58
C GLN A 559 -9.86 -58.22 -8.71
N PRO A 560 -8.58 -57.80 -8.72
CA PRO A 560 -7.57 -58.29 -7.77
C PRO A 560 -7.97 -58.02 -6.32
N THR A 561 -7.46 -58.84 -5.38
CA THR A 561 -7.79 -58.74 -3.95
C THR A 561 -7.60 -57.34 -3.36
N LEU A 562 -6.53 -56.64 -3.72
CA LEU A 562 -6.28 -55.26 -3.26
C LEU A 562 -7.42 -54.31 -3.68
N VAL A 563 -7.84 -54.41 -4.94
CA VAL A 563 -8.93 -53.60 -5.49
C VAL A 563 -10.26 -53.98 -4.84
N GLN A 564 -10.53 -55.27 -4.64
CA GLN A 564 -11.73 -55.72 -3.91
C GLN A 564 -11.81 -55.12 -2.50
N ARG A 565 -10.71 -55.11 -1.75
CA ARG A 565 -10.65 -54.45 -0.42
C ARG A 565 -10.94 -52.95 -0.51
N ARG A 566 -10.36 -52.25 -1.50
CA ARG A 566 -10.61 -50.81 -1.73
C ARG A 566 -12.06 -50.54 -2.17
N MET A 567 -12.67 -51.44 -2.95
CA MET A 567 -14.10 -51.37 -3.31
C MET A 567 -14.99 -51.52 -2.08
N LEU A 568 -14.70 -52.45 -1.16
CA LEU A 568 -15.45 -52.59 0.10
C LEU A 568 -15.39 -51.31 0.94
N LYS A 569 -14.20 -50.71 1.08
CA LYS A 569 -14.03 -49.40 1.74
C LYS A 569 -14.84 -48.30 1.04
N THR A 570 -14.87 -48.31 -0.30
CA THR A 570 -15.66 -47.36 -1.08
C THR A 570 -17.15 -47.52 -0.84
N PHE A 571 -17.66 -48.77 -0.83
CA PHE A 571 -19.05 -49.08 -0.51
C PHE A 571 -19.45 -48.64 0.91
N ALA A 572 -18.55 -48.74 1.89
CA ALA A 572 -18.80 -48.24 3.24
C ALA A 572 -19.03 -46.72 3.27
N GLY A 573 -18.43 -45.95 2.35
CA GLY A 573 -18.62 -44.51 2.23
C GLY A 573 -19.84 -44.08 1.41
N MET A 574 -20.56 -45.02 0.77
CA MET A 574 -21.77 -44.70 0.01
C MET A 574 -22.98 -44.52 0.92
N PRO A 575 -23.99 -43.71 0.53
CA PRO A 575 -25.29 -43.69 1.21
C PRO A 575 -25.96 -45.06 1.25
N ALA A 576 -26.84 -45.27 2.23
CA ALA A 576 -27.57 -46.52 2.38
C ALA A 576 -28.43 -46.86 1.16
N ASP A 577 -28.32 -48.10 0.69
CA ASP A 577 -29.05 -48.63 -0.47
C ASP A 577 -29.31 -50.14 -0.30
N ASP A 578 -30.56 -50.58 -0.50
CA ASP A 578 -30.96 -51.99 -0.33
C ASP A 578 -30.23 -52.95 -1.26
N ARG A 579 -29.87 -52.50 -2.46
CA ARG A 579 -29.10 -53.30 -3.43
C ARG A 579 -27.67 -53.46 -2.92
N LEU A 580 -27.10 -52.41 -2.36
CA LEU A 580 -25.78 -52.43 -1.75
C LEU A 580 -25.74 -53.35 -0.52
N ALA A 581 -26.70 -53.22 0.39
CA ALA A 581 -26.77 -54.06 1.60
C ALA A 581 -26.92 -55.56 1.25
N ARG A 582 -27.74 -55.90 0.25
CA ARG A 582 -27.87 -57.28 -0.26
C ARG A 582 -26.58 -57.77 -0.89
N PHE A 583 -25.92 -56.94 -1.70
CA PHE A 583 -24.64 -57.29 -2.29
C PHE A 583 -23.58 -57.58 -1.22
N LEU A 584 -23.39 -56.69 -0.25
CA LEU A 584 -22.40 -56.87 0.82
C LEU A 584 -22.63 -58.18 1.59
N LYS A 585 -23.87 -58.54 1.93
CA LYS A 585 -24.20 -59.83 2.57
C LYS A 585 -23.85 -61.06 1.73
N SER A 586 -23.72 -60.91 0.41
CA SER A 586 -23.36 -62.00 -0.51
C SER A 586 -21.84 -62.18 -0.69
N VAL A 587 -21.03 -61.20 -0.27
CA VAL A 587 -19.58 -61.23 -0.46
C VAL A 587 -18.94 -62.28 0.45
N LYS A 588 -18.09 -63.13 -0.14
CA LYS A 588 -17.23 -64.08 0.59
C LYS A 588 -15.80 -63.51 0.64
N PRO A 589 -15.27 -63.11 1.81
CA PRO A 589 -13.94 -62.52 1.89
C PRO A 589 -12.85 -63.55 1.59
N ALA A 590 -11.86 -63.16 0.80
CA ALA A 590 -10.73 -64.01 0.42
C ALA A 590 -9.63 -64.08 1.50
N ASP A 591 -9.59 -63.10 2.41
CA ASP A 591 -8.62 -62.99 3.50
C ASP A 591 -9.18 -62.18 4.68
N GLN A 592 -8.41 -62.13 5.77
CA GLN A 592 -8.79 -61.46 7.02
C GLN A 592 -8.97 -59.93 6.87
N HIS A 593 -8.16 -59.27 6.04
CA HIS A 593 -8.30 -57.82 5.82
C HIS A 593 -9.56 -57.48 5.04
N MET A 594 -9.92 -58.32 4.07
CA MET A 594 -11.16 -58.21 3.32
C MET A 594 -12.37 -58.49 4.21
N GLN A 595 -12.26 -59.42 5.15
CA GLN A 595 -13.30 -59.67 6.16
C GLN A 595 -13.54 -58.41 7.00
N PHE A 596 -12.51 -57.77 7.53
CA PHE A 596 -12.67 -56.54 8.31
C PHE A 596 -13.30 -55.40 7.50
N ALA A 597 -12.85 -55.18 6.27
CA ALA A 597 -13.44 -54.16 5.40
C ALA A 597 -14.93 -54.43 5.08
N LEU A 598 -15.32 -55.70 4.98
CA LEU A 598 -16.71 -56.10 4.77
C LEU A 598 -17.56 -55.87 6.02
N GLU A 599 -17.05 -56.22 7.20
CA GLU A 599 -17.72 -55.99 8.48
C GLU A 599 -17.94 -54.50 8.74
N ASP A 600 -16.93 -53.66 8.48
CA ASP A 600 -17.04 -52.19 8.57
C ASP A 600 -18.13 -51.65 7.63
N ALA A 601 -18.14 -52.09 6.37
CA ALA A 601 -19.16 -51.67 5.41
C ALA A 601 -20.57 -52.10 5.86
N LEU A 602 -20.75 -53.35 6.31
CA LEU A 602 -22.03 -53.84 6.81
C LEU A 602 -22.50 -53.08 8.04
N ALA A 603 -21.60 -52.73 8.97
CA ALA A 603 -21.95 -52.00 10.18
C ALA A 603 -22.50 -50.59 9.91
N VAL A 604 -21.97 -49.90 8.89
CA VAL A 604 -22.49 -48.59 8.47
C VAL A 604 -23.90 -48.72 7.89
N HIS A 605 -24.12 -49.72 7.03
CA HIS A 605 -25.39 -49.89 6.30
C HIS A 605 -26.50 -50.57 7.12
N GLN A 606 -26.17 -51.37 8.14
CA GLN A 606 -27.14 -51.97 9.06
C GLN A 606 -27.73 -50.96 10.07
N LYS A 607 -27.02 -49.85 10.35
CA LYS A 607 -27.52 -48.79 11.24
C LYS A 607 -28.43 -47.77 10.53
N ALA A 608 -28.42 -47.76 9.21
CA ALA A 608 -29.13 -46.79 8.38
C ALA A 608 -30.44 -47.33 7.75
N LEU A 609 -30.63 -48.66 7.80
CA LEU A 609 -31.88 -49.38 7.51
C LEU A 609 -32.65 -49.59 8.82
#